data_AF-A0A1J1J056-F1
#
_entry.id   AF-A0A1J1J056-F1
#
_cell.length_a   1.000
_cell.length_b   1.000
_cell.length_c   1.000
_cell.angle_alpha   90.00
_cell.angle_beta   90.00
_cell.angle_gamma   90.00
#
_symmetry.space_group_name_H-M   'P 1'
#
loop_
_entity.id
_entity.type
_entity.pdbx_description
1 polymer ?
#
loop_
_entity_poly.entity_id
_entity_poly.type
_entity_poly.pdbx_seq_one_letter_code
_entity_poly.pdbx_strand_id
1 'polypeptide(L)'
;MISTQVKELLEITGKCNGNQYLHDDLTINWYEVRELLLKDYVEGVLESYEYCVKIKPTLDSIILNCLQIQDQPELFKKTILEFSQWTHSTSELCKIFIDWCDESEDYSILTTLQLTSMLEYALGSLYQSEKRVPPPHLLKDLLAELSDESSLEFEKVFLLRLVLGTSKGLNLRNIVWHGFIDSIHRCYPAFLFVIIVSYGKSLKCKKIAPKLRSEINFSISLQSKNIQVEDLLKSPTIMKCNFNLWKQIVSLQKRKKFKSSIFLLLSQIESVLRFIYGRINQVNVTARLNKYYVIMDSIFYDYVLDDDVTPLVIGKINKSQHTQIKETNRKNQMMETFPLSIIYLGYDLFHAVDGPRIRDRISHAEVFVKDENFSWLPALVDISCNLCFVLFLSIMMEINGTLDNKNIFNFDDLESSTQELVLKAIEARNFAYCPYSKFAVGAALRATTGEIFTGCNIENGAHSPSLCAERTAIAKAVSEGFRSFTEIAVVAYQEESFTPPCGVCRQTLSEFAPTDMKVYLAKPSPGRVLVTSVFQLLPYRFNPEKLKK
;
A
#
# COMPACT_ATOMS: atom_id res chain seq x y z
N MET A 1 34.96 27.85 -36.49
CA MET A 1 34.64 29.19 -35.96
C MET A 1 33.58 29.10 -34.86
N ILE A 2 33.87 28.38 -33.77
CA ILE A 2 32.94 28.14 -32.64
C ILE A 2 33.52 28.73 -31.33
N SER A 3 34.60 29.51 -31.40
CA SER A 3 35.42 29.84 -30.21
C SER A 3 35.16 31.21 -29.57
N THR A 4 34.07 31.90 -29.91
CA THR A 4 33.75 33.22 -29.32
C THR A 4 32.42 33.20 -28.57
N GLN A 5 31.37 32.58 -29.13
CA GLN A 5 30.08 32.38 -28.45
C GLN A 5 30.15 31.37 -27.28
N VAL A 6 31.05 30.38 -27.36
CA VAL A 6 31.27 29.42 -26.25
C VAL A 6 31.99 30.06 -25.06
N LYS A 7 32.83 31.08 -25.31
CA LYS A 7 33.48 31.84 -24.22
C LYS A 7 32.51 32.78 -23.50
N GLU A 8 31.59 33.41 -24.22
CA GLU A 8 30.53 34.22 -23.60
C GLU A 8 29.54 33.35 -22.79
N LEU A 9 29.26 32.12 -23.23
CA LEU A 9 28.45 31.15 -22.45
C LEU A 9 29.16 30.68 -21.17
N LEU A 10 30.48 30.47 -21.22
CA LEU A 10 31.30 30.09 -20.07
C LEU A 10 31.48 31.22 -19.04
N GLU A 11 31.37 32.50 -19.44
CA GLU A 11 31.35 33.63 -18.51
C GLU A 11 29.98 33.81 -17.83
N ILE A 12 28.90 33.31 -18.45
CA ILE A 12 27.54 33.32 -17.90
C ILE A 12 27.29 32.13 -16.94
N THR A 13 28.00 31.02 -17.11
CA THR A 13 27.95 29.85 -16.24
C THR A 13 29.10 29.90 -15.24
N GLY A 14 28.83 30.26 -13.98
CA GLY A 14 29.83 30.43 -12.91
C GLY A 14 30.87 29.30 -12.77
N LYS A 15 31.96 29.58 -12.03
CA LYS A 15 33.06 28.64 -11.81
C LYS A 15 32.53 27.32 -11.20
N CYS A 16 33.32 26.26 -11.32
CA CYS A 16 32.99 24.96 -10.72
C CYS A 16 33.78 24.79 -9.41
N ASN A 17 33.07 24.59 -8.31
CA ASN A 17 33.64 24.23 -7.01
C ASN A 17 34.12 22.78 -6.98
N GLY A 18 35.22 22.43 -7.67
CA GLY A 18 35.87 21.10 -7.54
C GLY A 18 35.02 19.86 -7.90
N ASN A 19 33.74 20.05 -8.24
CA ASN A 19 32.74 19.08 -8.62
C ASN A 19 32.34 19.38 -10.06
N GLN A 20 32.59 18.44 -10.97
CA GLN A 20 32.33 18.63 -12.40
C GLN A 20 30.83 18.70 -12.74
N TYR A 21 29.95 18.22 -11.86
CA TYR A 21 28.52 18.07 -12.14
C TYR A 21 27.67 19.29 -11.78
N LEU A 22 28.14 20.16 -10.88
CA LEU A 22 27.40 21.33 -10.40
C LEU A 22 28.20 22.62 -10.60
N HIS A 23 27.50 23.70 -10.94
CA HIS A 23 28.05 25.07 -10.91
C HIS A 23 28.11 25.62 -9.48
N ASP A 24 28.79 26.76 -9.29
CA ASP A 24 28.85 27.48 -8.01
C ASP A 24 27.47 27.84 -7.42
N ASP A 25 26.45 28.02 -8.25
CA ASP A 25 25.07 28.27 -7.79
C ASP A 25 24.30 27.00 -7.46
N LEU A 26 24.97 25.83 -7.47
CA LEU A 26 24.45 24.50 -7.20
C LEU A 26 23.41 24.02 -8.23
N THR A 27 23.43 24.59 -9.44
CA THR A 27 22.70 24.05 -10.59
C THR A 27 23.55 23.07 -11.40
N ILE A 28 22.91 22.18 -12.15
CA ILE A 28 23.59 21.16 -12.97
C ILE A 28 24.43 21.83 -14.05
N ASN A 29 25.68 21.37 -14.16
CA ASN A 29 26.53 21.59 -15.32
C ASN A 29 26.07 20.69 -16.47
N TRP A 30 25.13 21.18 -17.26
CA TRP A 30 24.52 20.41 -18.36
C TRP A 30 25.52 19.97 -19.42
N TYR A 31 26.62 20.73 -19.62
CA TYR A 31 27.66 20.34 -20.57
C TYR A 31 28.32 19.02 -20.15
N GLU A 32 28.86 18.94 -18.92
CA GLU A 32 29.51 17.71 -18.46
C GLU A 32 28.54 16.56 -18.24
N VAL A 33 27.34 16.84 -17.73
CA VAL A 33 26.32 15.80 -17.58
C VAL A 33 25.93 15.23 -18.95
N ARG A 34 25.80 16.05 -19.99
CA ARG A 34 25.52 15.61 -21.36
C ARG A 34 26.63 14.74 -21.92
N GLU A 35 27.88 15.20 -21.84
CA GLU A 35 29.04 14.46 -22.37
C GLU A 35 29.19 13.09 -21.69
N LEU A 36 28.95 13.01 -20.37
CA LEU A 36 29.05 11.76 -19.62
C LEU A 36 27.86 10.82 -19.83
N LEU A 37 26.64 11.36 -19.91
CA LEU A 37 25.43 10.54 -20.11
C LEU A 37 25.28 10.04 -21.54
N LEU A 38 25.73 10.80 -22.54
CA LEU A 38 25.53 10.49 -23.95
C LEU A 38 26.77 9.89 -24.63
N LYS A 39 27.89 9.71 -23.92
CA LYS A 39 29.15 9.17 -24.46
C LYS A 39 28.98 7.88 -25.27
N ASP A 40 28.11 7.00 -24.79
CA ASP A 40 27.83 5.68 -25.37
C ASP A 40 26.40 5.56 -25.93
N TYR A 41 25.72 6.69 -26.07
CA TYR A 41 24.34 6.72 -26.55
C TYR A 41 24.28 6.42 -28.05
N VAL A 42 23.45 5.44 -28.41
CA VAL A 42 23.12 5.13 -29.81
C VAL A 42 21.62 5.34 -30.00
N GLU A 43 21.28 6.21 -30.94
CA GLU A 43 19.90 6.54 -31.29
C GLU A 43 19.13 5.26 -31.69
N GLY A 44 17.96 5.03 -31.09
CA GLY A 44 17.16 3.81 -31.28
C GLY A 44 17.46 2.64 -30.32
N VAL A 45 18.54 2.70 -29.52
CA VAL A 45 18.83 1.74 -28.41
C VAL A 45 18.24 2.23 -27.07
N LEU A 46 17.50 3.34 -27.13
CA LEU A 46 16.86 4.04 -26.02
C LEU A 46 16.26 3.08 -24.99
N GLU A 47 16.73 3.25 -23.75
CA GLU A 47 16.17 2.61 -22.57
C GLU A 47 16.29 1.09 -22.55
N SER A 48 17.17 0.46 -23.34
CA SER A 48 17.47 -0.95 -23.10
C SER A 48 18.00 -1.14 -21.67
N TYR A 49 17.65 -2.26 -21.05
CA TYR A 49 18.13 -2.59 -19.70
C TYR A 49 19.66 -2.56 -19.65
N GLU A 50 20.32 -3.04 -20.71
CA GLU A 50 21.78 -3.03 -20.87
C GLU A 50 22.37 -1.62 -20.83
N TYR A 51 21.74 -0.67 -21.52
CA TYR A 51 22.15 0.73 -21.48
C TYR A 51 22.01 1.33 -20.07
N CYS A 52 20.86 1.11 -19.42
CA CYS A 52 20.62 1.58 -18.05
C CYS A 52 21.65 1.02 -17.05
N VAL A 53 22.02 -0.26 -17.19
CA VAL A 53 23.07 -0.88 -16.37
C VAL A 53 24.42 -0.23 -16.62
N LYS A 54 24.78 0.04 -17.88
CA LYS A 54 26.05 0.65 -18.26
C LYS A 54 26.23 2.07 -17.71
N ILE A 55 25.19 2.90 -17.79
CA ILE A 55 25.25 4.30 -17.33
C ILE A 55 25.05 4.45 -15.82
N LYS A 56 24.60 3.40 -15.13
CA LYS A 56 24.23 3.46 -13.70
C LYS A 56 25.31 4.11 -12.82
N PRO A 57 26.62 3.78 -12.93
CA PRO A 57 27.65 4.39 -12.08
C PRO A 57 27.75 5.91 -12.28
N THR A 58 27.60 6.37 -13.52
CA THR A 58 27.59 7.80 -13.87
C THR A 58 26.35 8.47 -13.28
N LEU A 59 25.17 7.86 -13.44
CA LEU A 59 23.92 8.38 -12.89
C LEU A 59 23.95 8.46 -11.36
N ASP A 60 24.43 7.41 -10.70
CA ASP A 60 24.61 7.38 -9.24
C ASP A 60 25.56 8.50 -8.78
N SER A 61 26.65 8.74 -9.52
CA SER A 61 27.61 9.81 -9.21
C SER A 61 26.99 11.19 -9.32
N ILE A 62 26.20 11.45 -10.38
CA ILE A 62 25.47 12.72 -10.54
C ILE A 62 24.50 12.92 -9.38
N ILE A 63 23.67 11.91 -9.08
CA ILE A 63 22.66 11.97 -8.01
C ILE A 63 23.32 12.21 -6.64
N LEU A 64 24.42 11.51 -6.34
CA LEU A 64 25.12 11.62 -5.07
C LEU A 64 25.71 13.02 -4.86
N ASN A 65 26.27 13.62 -5.91
CA ASN A 65 26.84 14.97 -5.84
C ASN A 65 25.80 16.06 -5.56
N CYS A 66 24.53 15.83 -5.85
CA CYS A 66 23.45 16.75 -5.49
C CYS A 66 23.26 16.92 -3.97
N LEU A 67 23.81 16.04 -3.12
CA LEU A 67 23.75 16.20 -1.66
C LEU A 67 24.46 17.47 -1.17
N GLN A 68 25.36 18.06 -1.96
CA GLN A 68 26.07 19.30 -1.61
C GLN A 68 25.13 20.49 -1.30
N ILE A 69 23.87 20.45 -1.77
CA ILE A 69 22.88 21.46 -1.40
C ILE A 69 22.60 21.52 0.10
N GLN A 70 22.85 20.42 0.83
CA GLN A 70 22.71 20.36 2.29
C GLN A 70 23.86 21.06 3.00
N ASP A 71 25.06 21.06 2.40
CA ASP A 71 26.24 21.72 2.96
C ASP A 71 26.13 23.25 2.83
N GLN A 72 25.29 23.73 1.91
CA GLN A 72 25.10 25.15 1.59
C GLN A 72 23.61 25.54 1.49
N PRO A 73 22.81 25.36 2.56
CA PRO A 73 21.35 25.47 2.50
C PRO A 73 20.87 26.90 2.22
N GLU A 74 21.55 27.92 2.76
CA GLU A 74 21.20 29.32 2.52
C GLU A 74 21.52 29.77 1.09
N LEU A 75 22.59 29.24 0.50
CA LEU A 75 22.89 29.48 -0.91
C LEU A 75 21.81 28.85 -1.78
N PHE A 76 21.54 27.56 -1.56
CA PHE A 76 20.57 26.84 -2.39
C PHE A 76 19.15 27.41 -2.26
N LYS A 77 18.75 27.90 -1.08
CA LYS A 77 17.49 28.61 -0.89
C LYS A 77 17.37 29.85 -1.78
N LYS A 78 18.45 30.62 -1.97
CA LYS A 78 18.47 31.73 -2.93
C LYS A 78 18.33 31.22 -4.36
N THR A 79 19.02 30.14 -4.70
CA THR A 79 18.92 29.49 -6.01
C THR A 79 17.48 29.02 -6.30
N ILE A 80 16.77 28.44 -5.31
CA ILE A 80 15.35 28.08 -5.41
C ILE A 80 14.50 29.32 -5.73
N LEU A 81 14.62 30.38 -4.94
CA LEU A 81 13.84 31.61 -5.12
C LEU A 81 14.09 32.25 -6.50
N GLU A 82 15.31 32.13 -7.01
CA GLU A 82 15.71 32.74 -8.27
C GLU A 82 15.21 31.98 -9.51
N PHE A 83 15.18 30.65 -9.47
CA PHE A 83 14.98 29.84 -10.67
C PHE A 83 13.74 28.95 -10.65
N SER A 84 13.02 28.79 -9.54
CA SER A 84 11.88 27.86 -9.47
C SER A 84 10.52 28.43 -9.87
N GLN A 85 10.41 29.68 -10.38
CA GLN A 85 9.11 30.31 -10.64
C GLN A 85 8.26 29.56 -11.67
N TRP A 86 8.89 28.81 -12.58
CA TRP A 86 8.23 27.98 -13.58
C TRP A 86 7.38 26.85 -12.99
N THR A 87 7.58 26.49 -11.72
CA THR A 87 6.77 25.50 -10.99
C THR A 87 5.43 26.07 -10.48
N HIS A 88 5.28 27.40 -10.49
CA HIS A 88 4.20 28.13 -9.82
C HIS A 88 4.08 27.84 -8.30
N SER A 89 5.10 27.24 -7.70
CA SER A 89 5.09 26.72 -6.32
C SER A 89 6.37 27.02 -5.55
N THR A 90 7.10 28.08 -5.93
CA THR A 90 8.40 28.45 -5.34
C THR A 90 8.38 28.54 -3.82
N SER A 91 7.33 29.13 -3.22
CA SER A 91 7.22 29.24 -1.76
C SER A 91 7.08 27.88 -1.09
N GLU A 92 6.32 26.97 -1.70
CA GLU A 92 6.13 25.60 -1.22
C GLU A 92 7.42 24.79 -1.38
N LEU A 93 8.11 24.92 -2.50
CA LEU A 93 9.40 24.27 -2.74
C LEU A 93 10.44 24.67 -1.67
N CYS A 94 10.49 25.96 -1.32
CA CYS A 94 11.33 26.44 -0.22
C CYS A 94 10.96 25.81 1.13
N LYS A 95 9.66 25.68 1.45
CA LYS A 95 9.22 25.03 2.70
C LYS A 95 9.62 23.56 2.73
N ILE A 96 9.39 22.83 1.63
CA ILE A 96 9.76 21.42 1.49
C ILE A 96 11.28 21.25 1.63
N PHE A 97 12.08 22.17 1.07
CA PHE A 97 13.54 22.15 1.23
C PHE A 97 13.98 22.34 2.69
N ILE A 98 13.38 23.31 3.39
CA ILE A 98 13.67 23.56 4.80
C ILE A 98 13.29 22.36 5.66
N ASP A 99 12.07 21.83 5.48
CA ASP A 99 11.58 20.65 6.19
C ASP A 99 12.45 19.41 5.89
N TRP A 100 12.96 19.27 4.66
CA TRP A 100 13.85 18.16 4.30
C TRP A 100 15.23 18.31 4.94
N CYS A 101 15.80 19.52 5.02
CA CYS A 101 17.08 19.77 5.66
C CYS A 101 17.07 19.52 7.17
N ASP A 102 15.90 19.55 7.82
CA ASP A 102 15.74 19.16 9.22
C ASP A 102 15.98 17.64 9.39
N GLU A 103 17.00 17.27 10.17
CA GLU A 103 17.40 15.87 10.39
C GLU A 103 16.59 15.17 11.50
N SER A 104 15.65 15.86 12.15
CA SER A 104 14.88 15.28 13.27
C SER A 104 13.99 14.08 12.87
N GLU A 105 13.55 14.03 11.61
CA GLU A 105 12.80 12.91 11.03
C GLU A 105 13.25 12.67 9.58
N ASP A 106 13.36 11.41 9.14
CA ASP A 106 13.69 11.09 7.74
C ASP A 106 12.48 11.27 6.83
N TYR A 107 12.31 12.50 6.31
CA TYR A 107 11.26 12.82 5.35
C TYR A 107 11.61 12.51 3.90
N SER A 108 12.66 11.73 3.59
CA SER A 108 13.12 11.53 2.20
C SER A 108 12.04 10.99 1.26
N ILE A 109 11.20 10.05 1.73
CA ILE A 109 10.06 9.54 0.94
C ILE A 109 9.00 10.63 0.73
N LEU A 110 8.61 11.33 1.80
CA LEU A 110 7.64 12.43 1.72
C LEU A 110 8.12 13.52 0.75
N THR A 111 9.36 13.96 0.89
CA THR A 111 9.97 14.97 0.02
C THR A 111 9.98 14.48 -1.43
N THR A 112 10.33 13.22 -1.68
CA THR A 112 10.32 12.65 -3.04
C THR A 112 8.91 12.63 -3.63
N LEU A 113 7.89 12.25 -2.86
CA LEU A 113 6.49 12.27 -3.30
C LEU A 113 6.03 13.69 -3.67
N GLN A 114 6.37 14.68 -2.84
CA GLN A 114 6.03 16.08 -3.10
C GLN A 114 6.75 16.65 -4.32
N LEU A 115 8.06 16.41 -4.46
CA LEU A 115 8.87 16.93 -5.56
C LEU A 115 8.49 16.29 -6.90
N THR A 116 8.21 14.98 -6.92
CA THR A 116 7.77 14.29 -8.15
C THR A 116 6.42 14.82 -8.65
N SER A 117 5.46 15.04 -7.74
CA SER A 117 4.16 15.63 -8.08
C SER A 117 4.28 17.05 -8.61
N MET A 118 5.07 17.90 -7.92
CA MET A 118 5.30 19.27 -8.37
C MET A 118 6.01 19.34 -9.73
N LEU A 119 6.99 18.45 -9.96
CA LEU A 119 7.70 18.37 -11.23
C LEU A 119 6.79 17.90 -12.37
N GLU A 120 5.97 16.86 -12.13
CA GLU A 120 4.97 16.37 -13.08
C GLU A 120 3.99 17.49 -13.47
N TYR A 121 3.53 18.28 -12.49
CA TYR A 121 2.67 19.42 -12.78
C TYR A 121 3.36 20.50 -13.61
N ALA A 122 4.59 20.86 -13.26
CA ALA A 122 5.35 21.91 -13.92
C ALA A 122 5.69 21.53 -15.38
N LEU A 123 6.06 20.26 -15.62
CA LEU A 123 6.29 19.73 -16.96
C LEU A 123 5.01 19.74 -17.81
N GLY A 124 3.86 19.38 -17.22
CA GLY A 124 2.57 19.47 -17.92
C GLY A 124 2.20 20.91 -18.30
N SER A 125 2.51 21.88 -17.43
CA SER A 125 2.30 23.31 -17.70
C SER A 125 3.22 23.82 -18.80
N LEU A 126 4.47 23.36 -18.82
CA LEU A 126 5.41 23.65 -19.91
C LEU A 126 4.91 23.08 -21.24
N TYR A 127 4.57 21.79 -21.27
CA TYR A 127 4.05 21.12 -22.45
C TYR A 127 2.82 21.82 -23.04
N GLN A 128 1.84 22.17 -22.18
CA GLN A 128 0.63 22.87 -22.63
C GLN A 128 0.94 24.26 -23.19
N SER A 129 1.97 24.93 -22.65
CA SER A 129 2.41 26.24 -23.13
C SER A 129 3.07 26.15 -24.50
N GLU A 130 3.84 25.08 -24.75
CA GLU A 130 4.53 24.84 -26.03
C GLU A 130 3.58 24.33 -27.12
N LYS A 131 2.83 23.27 -26.83
CA LYS A 131 2.02 22.54 -27.82
C LYS A 131 0.58 23.08 -27.93
N ARG A 132 0.15 23.94 -27.00
CA ARG A 132 -1.22 24.52 -26.93
C ARG A 132 -2.34 23.48 -26.84
N VAL A 133 -2.00 22.28 -26.35
CA VAL A 133 -2.94 21.17 -26.10
C VAL A 133 -2.77 20.68 -24.66
N PRO A 134 -3.80 20.04 -24.07
CA PRO A 134 -3.67 19.43 -22.74
C PRO A 134 -2.54 18.40 -22.72
N PRO A 135 -1.77 18.29 -21.60
CA PRO A 135 -0.71 17.29 -21.50
C PRO A 135 -1.27 15.86 -21.45
N PRO A 136 -0.48 14.86 -21.87
CA PRO A 136 -0.81 13.45 -21.66
C PRO A 136 -1.06 13.14 -20.18
N HIS A 137 -1.97 12.19 -19.91
CA HIS A 137 -2.36 11.82 -18.55
C HIS A 137 -1.25 11.07 -17.78
N LEU A 138 -0.37 10.35 -18.48
CA LEU A 138 0.71 9.60 -17.85
C LEU A 138 2.03 10.34 -18.02
N LEU A 139 2.81 10.48 -16.93
CA LEU A 139 4.14 11.09 -16.96
C LEU A 139 5.06 10.50 -18.04
N LYS A 140 5.02 9.18 -18.24
CA LYS A 140 5.85 8.53 -19.28
C LYS A 140 5.52 9.02 -20.69
N ASP A 141 4.25 9.29 -20.97
CA ASP A 141 3.76 9.72 -22.28
C ASP A 141 4.10 11.21 -22.46
N LEU A 142 3.92 12.02 -21.41
CA LEU A 142 4.37 13.40 -21.36
C LEU A 142 5.87 13.53 -21.64
N LEU A 143 6.71 12.71 -20.99
CA LEU A 143 8.17 12.72 -21.20
C LEU A 143 8.57 12.22 -22.59
N ALA A 144 7.82 11.30 -23.19
CA ALA A 144 8.07 10.84 -24.55
C ALA A 144 7.83 11.96 -25.57
N GLU A 145 6.75 12.73 -25.39
CA GLU A 145 6.39 13.83 -26.30
C GLU A 145 7.24 15.10 -26.10
N LEU A 146 7.93 15.25 -24.97
CA LEU A 146 8.84 16.36 -24.70
C LEU A 146 10.24 16.20 -25.36
N SER A 147 10.51 15.12 -26.10
CA SER A 147 11.90 14.71 -26.46
C SER A 147 12.73 15.74 -27.25
N ASP A 148 12.46 15.95 -28.54
CA ASP A 148 13.45 16.65 -29.40
C ASP A 148 13.12 18.12 -29.69
N GLU A 149 11.84 18.50 -29.67
CA GLU A 149 11.38 19.87 -29.96
C GLU A 149 11.10 20.70 -28.71
N SER A 150 11.25 20.14 -27.50
CA SER A 150 10.91 20.87 -26.28
C SER A 150 11.95 21.92 -25.93
N SER A 151 11.52 22.92 -25.19
CA SER A 151 12.43 23.91 -24.63
C SER A 151 13.40 23.37 -23.58
N LEU A 152 13.20 22.15 -23.07
CA LEU A 152 14.12 21.54 -22.11
C LEU A 152 15.38 20.97 -22.77
N GLU A 153 15.37 20.74 -24.08
CA GLU A 153 16.42 20.00 -24.80
C GLU A 153 16.47 18.50 -24.44
N PHE A 154 16.96 17.71 -25.39
CA PHE A 154 16.95 16.26 -25.36
C PHE A 154 17.63 15.68 -24.11
N GLU A 155 18.83 16.14 -23.74
CA GLU A 155 19.60 15.56 -22.63
C GLU A 155 18.91 15.73 -21.27
N LYS A 156 18.15 16.80 -21.10
CA LYS A 156 17.39 17.08 -19.88
C LYS A 156 16.19 16.13 -19.78
N VAL A 157 15.43 15.99 -20.86
CA VAL A 157 14.30 15.05 -20.92
C VAL A 157 14.78 13.61 -20.80
N PHE A 158 15.92 13.27 -21.39
CA PHE A 158 16.57 11.97 -21.28
C PHE A 158 16.90 11.63 -19.82
N LEU A 159 17.49 12.56 -19.07
CA LEU A 159 17.77 12.37 -17.64
C LEU A 159 16.48 12.14 -16.83
N LEU A 160 15.39 12.85 -17.12
CA LEU A 160 14.09 12.60 -16.49
C LEU A 160 13.54 11.20 -16.81
N ARG A 161 13.68 10.73 -18.05
CA ARG A 161 13.22 9.39 -18.46
C ARG A 161 13.97 8.29 -17.69
N LEU A 162 15.27 8.48 -17.47
CA LEU A 162 16.09 7.55 -16.69
C LEU A 162 15.67 7.50 -15.21
N VAL A 163 15.31 8.65 -14.62
CA VAL A 163 15.03 8.75 -13.18
C VAL A 163 13.55 8.49 -12.84
N LEU A 164 12.62 9.06 -13.60
CA LEU A 164 11.19 9.12 -13.27
C LEU A 164 10.28 8.29 -14.19
N GLY A 165 10.64 8.15 -15.48
CA GLY A 165 9.65 7.91 -16.54
C GLY A 165 9.60 6.51 -17.14
N THR A 166 10.62 5.67 -16.95
CA THR A 166 10.74 4.40 -17.68
C THR A 166 10.76 3.22 -16.72
N SER A 167 10.08 2.13 -17.09
CA SER A 167 10.13 0.87 -16.31
C SER A 167 11.52 0.21 -16.34
N LYS A 168 12.36 0.61 -17.30
CA LYS A 168 13.72 0.12 -17.48
C LYS A 168 14.78 1.03 -16.81
N GLY A 169 14.40 2.23 -16.37
CA GLY A 169 15.22 3.14 -15.58
C GLY A 169 14.99 2.96 -14.07
N LEU A 170 15.37 3.95 -13.28
CA LEU A 170 15.16 3.94 -11.82
C LEU A 170 13.67 3.92 -11.45
N ASN A 171 12.83 4.56 -12.27
CA ASN A 171 11.38 4.62 -12.08
C ASN A 171 10.97 5.15 -10.69
N LEU A 172 11.73 6.12 -10.18
CA LEU A 172 11.65 6.62 -8.80
C LEU A 172 10.22 7.03 -8.42
N ARG A 173 9.56 7.77 -9.31
CA ARG A 173 8.16 8.23 -9.14
C ARG A 173 7.24 7.07 -8.81
N ASN A 174 7.28 5.99 -9.59
CA ASN A 174 6.38 4.86 -9.37
C ASN A 174 6.77 4.06 -8.13
N ILE A 175 8.05 3.87 -7.87
CA ILE A 175 8.52 3.15 -6.67
C ILE A 175 7.98 3.81 -5.39
N VAL A 176 8.05 5.14 -5.28
CA VAL A 176 7.56 5.87 -4.11
C VAL A 176 6.03 5.96 -4.06
N TRP A 177 5.37 6.32 -5.17
CA TRP A 177 3.91 6.51 -5.17
C TRP A 177 3.13 5.23 -4.96
N HIS A 178 3.67 4.11 -5.44
CA HIS A 178 3.10 2.79 -5.20
C HIS A 178 3.56 2.21 -3.84
N GLY A 179 4.37 2.89 -3.04
CA GLY A 179 4.74 2.41 -1.70
C GLY A 179 5.51 1.09 -1.70
N PHE A 180 6.38 0.86 -2.70
CA PHE A 180 7.21 -0.35 -2.76
C PHE A 180 8.40 -0.33 -1.79
N ILE A 181 8.75 0.84 -1.25
CA ILE A 181 9.91 1.03 -0.39
C ILE A 181 9.50 1.63 0.95
N ASP A 182 10.27 1.30 1.98
CA ASP A 182 10.11 1.78 3.36
C ASP A 182 11.07 2.92 3.71
N SER A 183 12.12 3.10 2.91
CA SER A 183 13.17 4.10 3.06
C SER A 183 13.80 4.43 1.71
N ILE A 184 14.38 5.64 1.60
CA ILE A 184 15.14 6.06 0.43
C ILE A 184 16.28 6.98 0.84
N HIS A 185 17.43 6.88 0.16
CA HIS A 185 18.56 7.74 0.45
C HIS A 185 18.26 9.21 0.17
N ARG A 186 18.80 10.12 0.99
CA ARG A 186 18.59 11.58 0.88
C ARG A 186 19.09 12.18 -0.44
N CYS A 187 19.97 11.49 -1.17
CA CYS A 187 20.46 11.96 -2.47
C CYS A 187 19.35 12.07 -3.53
N TYR A 188 18.30 11.25 -3.46
CA TYR A 188 17.20 11.29 -4.43
C TYR A 188 16.35 12.57 -4.33
N PRO A 189 15.82 12.97 -3.15
CA PRO A 189 15.18 14.26 -3.03
C PRO A 189 16.15 15.42 -3.31
N ALA A 190 17.42 15.33 -2.90
CA ALA A 190 18.43 16.34 -3.23
C ALA A 190 18.57 16.53 -4.75
N PHE A 191 18.68 15.43 -5.49
CA PHE A 191 18.72 15.44 -6.94
C PHE A 191 17.47 16.07 -7.56
N LEU A 192 16.27 15.74 -7.05
CA LEU A 192 15.03 16.34 -7.54
C LEU A 192 14.97 17.86 -7.33
N PHE A 193 15.39 18.36 -6.15
CA PHE A 193 15.50 19.80 -5.93
C PHE A 193 16.43 20.45 -6.96
N VAL A 194 17.63 19.90 -7.13
CA VAL A 194 18.63 20.40 -8.07
C VAL A 194 18.09 20.38 -9.50
N ILE A 195 17.40 19.32 -9.92
CA ILE A 195 16.77 19.21 -11.24
C ILE A 195 15.74 20.30 -11.47
N ILE A 196 14.81 20.49 -10.53
CA ILE A 196 13.74 21.48 -10.63
C ILE A 196 14.31 22.89 -10.82
N VAL A 197 15.34 23.23 -10.04
CA VAL A 197 16.01 24.53 -10.09
C VAL A 197 16.85 24.68 -11.37
N SER A 198 17.58 23.65 -11.78
CA SER A 198 18.44 23.67 -12.98
C SER A 198 17.65 23.80 -14.28
N TYR A 199 16.46 23.19 -14.35
CA TYR A 199 15.54 23.39 -15.46
C TYR A 199 14.97 24.79 -15.49
N GLY A 200 14.58 25.30 -14.33
CA GLY A 200 14.12 26.67 -14.19
C GLY A 200 15.14 27.70 -14.67
N LYS A 201 16.43 27.49 -14.35
CA LYS A 201 17.54 28.31 -14.88
C LYS A 201 17.60 28.26 -16.41
N SER A 202 17.53 27.05 -16.99
CA SER A 202 17.55 26.86 -18.45
C SER A 202 16.38 27.57 -19.14
N LEU A 203 15.16 27.45 -18.59
CA LEU A 203 13.95 28.11 -19.09
C LEU A 203 14.04 29.63 -18.97
N LYS A 204 14.55 30.14 -17.83
CA LYS A 204 14.76 31.57 -17.60
C LYS A 204 15.74 32.18 -18.61
N CYS A 205 16.85 31.50 -18.90
CA CYS A 205 17.80 31.91 -19.95
C CYS A 205 17.14 32.00 -21.33
N LYS A 206 16.21 31.09 -21.64
CA LYS A 206 15.41 31.10 -22.88
C LYS A 206 14.22 32.07 -22.83
N LYS A 207 13.99 32.76 -21.71
CA LYS A 207 12.82 33.64 -21.47
C LYS A 207 11.48 32.91 -21.63
N ILE A 208 11.44 31.63 -21.26
CA ILE A 208 10.24 30.80 -21.32
C ILE A 208 9.59 30.79 -19.94
N ALA A 209 8.32 31.21 -19.89
CA ALA A 209 7.50 31.21 -18.69
C ALA A 209 6.23 30.39 -18.97
N PRO A 210 6.15 29.15 -18.46
CA PRO A 210 4.95 28.33 -18.58
C PRO A 210 3.72 29.04 -18.01
N LYS A 211 2.57 28.85 -18.67
CA LYS A 211 1.28 29.31 -18.15
C LYS A 211 0.79 28.37 -17.06
N LEU A 212 0.21 28.97 -16.02
CA LEU A 212 -0.47 28.22 -14.97
C LEU A 212 -1.67 27.47 -15.56
N ARG A 213 -1.77 26.17 -15.27
CA ARG A 213 -2.92 25.35 -15.65
C ARG A 213 -4.07 25.56 -14.68
N SER A 214 -5.31 25.48 -15.17
CA SER A 214 -6.50 25.57 -14.32
C SER A 214 -6.48 24.46 -13.27
N GLU A 215 -6.55 24.84 -11.99
CA GLU A 215 -6.72 23.91 -10.87
C GLU A 215 -8.12 23.27 -10.96
N ILE A 216 -8.22 21.98 -10.62
CA ILE A 216 -9.52 21.31 -10.53
C ILE A 216 -10.12 21.63 -9.16
N ASN A 217 -11.23 22.39 -9.15
CA ASN A 217 -12.01 22.56 -7.92
C ASN A 217 -12.64 21.23 -7.54
N PHE A 218 -12.26 20.75 -6.36
CA PHE A 218 -12.66 19.45 -5.88
C PHE A 218 -13.14 19.54 -4.43
N SER A 219 -14.43 19.27 -4.25
CA SER A 219 -15.08 19.20 -2.94
C SER A 219 -15.60 17.79 -2.69
N ILE A 220 -15.31 17.25 -1.51
CA ILE A 220 -15.97 16.05 -1.00
C ILE A 220 -16.64 16.41 0.31
N SER A 221 -17.91 16.05 0.45
CA SER A 221 -18.59 16.08 1.74
C SER A 221 -18.40 14.71 2.40
N LEU A 222 -17.45 14.63 3.33
CA LEU A 222 -17.14 13.40 4.06
C LEU A 222 -17.40 13.64 5.55
N GLN A 223 -18.25 12.80 6.14
CA GLN A 223 -18.43 12.74 7.60
C GLN A 223 -17.61 11.58 8.14
N SER A 224 -16.61 11.87 8.97
CA SER A 224 -15.85 10.86 9.69
C SER A 224 -16.36 10.71 11.12
N LYS A 225 -16.32 9.48 11.65
CA LYS A 225 -16.27 9.28 13.11
C LYS A 225 -14.79 9.36 13.49
N ASN A 226 -14.44 10.26 14.42
CA ASN A 226 -13.08 10.45 14.92
C ASN A 226 -12.51 9.12 15.44
N ILE A 227 -11.75 8.41 14.61
CA ILE A 227 -10.84 7.36 15.07
C ILE A 227 -9.48 8.02 15.19
N GLN A 228 -8.85 7.87 16.36
CA GLN A 228 -7.52 8.40 16.58
C GLN A 228 -6.51 7.58 15.76
N VAL A 229 -5.78 8.22 14.86
CA VAL A 229 -4.77 7.58 14.00
C VAL A 229 -3.66 6.94 14.85
N GLU A 230 -3.51 7.35 16.12
CA GLU A 230 -2.68 6.67 17.11
C GLU A 230 -3.08 5.21 17.37
N ASP A 231 -4.36 4.87 17.21
CA ASP A 231 -4.84 3.49 17.38
C ASP A 231 -4.35 2.57 16.25
N LEU A 232 -4.05 3.14 15.07
CA LEU A 232 -3.40 2.42 13.98
C LEU A 232 -1.98 1.96 14.36
N LEU A 233 -1.23 2.75 15.13
CA LEU A 233 0.13 2.39 15.56
C LEU A 233 0.16 1.25 16.58
N LYS A 234 -0.97 0.98 17.25
CA LYS A 234 -1.13 -0.15 18.18
C LYS A 234 -1.43 -1.46 17.43
N SER A 235 -1.63 -1.41 16.10
CA SER A 235 -1.95 -2.57 15.26
C SER A 235 -0.70 -3.39 14.88
N PRO A 236 -0.68 -4.71 15.13
CA PRO A 236 0.42 -5.59 14.72
C PRO A 236 0.63 -5.71 13.19
N THR A 237 -0.36 -5.38 12.36
CA THR A 237 -0.27 -5.49 10.89
C THR A 237 0.32 -4.22 10.28
N ILE A 238 0.01 -3.04 10.83
CA ILE A 238 0.70 -1.80 10.46
C ILE A 238 2.18 -1.84 10.87
N MET A 239 2.52 -2.60 11.92
CA MET A 239 3.92 -2.93 12.22
C MET A 239 4.62 -3.74 11.10
N LYS A 240 3.89 -4.41 10.19
CA LYS A 240 4.46 -5.17 9.06
C LYS A 240 4.54 -4.37 7.75
N CYS A 241 3.68 -3.37 7.54
CA CYS A 241 3.72 -2.50 6.35
C CYS A 241 4.29 -1.13 6.71
N ASN A 242 5.59 -0.92 6.47
CA ASN A 242 6.29 0.38 6.57
C ASN A 242 5.94 1.20 7.84
N PHE A 243 6.07 0.57 9.02
CA PHE A 243 5.71 1.15 10.32
C PHE A 243 6.25 2.58 10.55
N ASN A 244 7.46 2.87 10.06
CA ASN A 244 8.07 4.20 10.18
C ASN A 244 7.29 5.28 9.42
N LEU A 245 6.73 4.96 8.25
CA LEU A 245 5.91 5.89 7.47
C LEU A 245 4.57 6.16 8.16
N TRP A 246 3.98 5.16 8.80
CA TRP A 246 2.79 5.34 9.63
C TRP A 246 3.05 6.23 10.85
N LYS A 247 4.21 6.09 11.49
CA LYS A 247 4.63 7.02 12.56
C LYS A 247 4.75 8.45 12.05
N GLN A 248 5.35 8.66 10.87
CA GLN A 248 5.45 9.98 10.25
C GLN A 248 4.07 10.55 9.94
N ILE A 249 3.13 9.75 9.41
CA ILE A 249 1.74 10.18 9.16
C ILE A 249 1.11 10.69 10.46
N VAL A 250 1.23 9.95 11.57
CA VAL A 250 0.71 10.38 12.88
C VAL A 250 1.40 11.66 13.38
N SER A 251 2.74 11.77 13.24
CA SER A 251 3.50 12.96 13.62
C SER A 251 3.01 14.21 12.87
N LEU A 252 2.84 14.09 11.54
CA LEU A 252 2.37 15.16 10.67
C LEU A 252 0.93 15.59 11.03
N GLN A 253 0.05 14.64 11.30
CA GLN A 253 -1.33 14.95 11.71
C GLN A 253 -1.40 15.66 13.06
N LYS A 254 -0.61 15.23 14.06
CA LYS A 254 -0.51 15.93 15.36
C LYS A 254 -0.06 17.38 15.21
N ARG A 255 0.84 17.62 14.25
CA ARG A 255 1.31 18.97 13.87
C ARG A 255 0.35 19.71 12.94
N LYS A 256 -0.82 19.14 12.62
CA LYS A 256 -1.81 19.66 11.66
C LYS A 256 -1.28 19.87 10.24
N LYS A 257 -0.18 19.19 9.87
CA LYS A 257 0.37 19.15 8.51
C LYS A 257 -0.39 18.11 7.67
N PHE A 258 -1.70 18.31 7.49
CA PHE A 258 -2.59 17.35 6.80
C PHE A 258 -2.23 17.17 5.31
N LYS A 259 -1.79 18.25 4.66
CA LYS A 259 -1.27 18.17 3.30
C LYS A 259 -0.10 17.22 3.19
N SER A 260 0.90 17.33 4.07
CA SER A 260 2.06 16.44 4.00
C SER A 260 1.68 15.01 4.35
N SER A 261 0.79 14.81 5.33
CA SER A 261 0.38 13.46 5.72
C SER A 261 -0.36 12.72 4.61
N ILE A 262 -1.10 13.40 3.72
CA ILE A 262 -1.86 12.73 2.65
C ILE A 262 -0.95 12.06 1.61
N PHE A 263 0.22 12.63 1.30
CA PHE A 263 1.17 12.03 0.35
C PHE A 263 1.64 10.66 0.86
N LEU A 264 2.06 10.60 2.13
CA LEU A 264 2.44 9.34 2.77
C LEU A 264 1.23 8.40 2.86
N LEU A 265 0.08 8.90 3.32
CA LEU A 265 -1.11 8.08 3.53
C LEU A 265 -1.56 7.40 2.24
N LEU A 266 -1.61 8.09 1.10
CA LEU A 266 -2.00 7.49 -0.18
C LEU A 266 -1.05 6.36 -0.62
N SER A 267 0.27 6.57 -0.48
CA SER A 267 1.25 5.51 -0.77
C SER A 267 1.07 4.29 0.15
N GLN A 268 0.72 4.53 1.42
CA GLN A 268 0.53 3.46 2.40
C GLN A 268 -0.80 2.71 2.23
N ILE A 269 -1.88 3.40 1.85
CA ILE A 269 -3.14 2.75 1.48
C ILE A 269 -2.89 1.77 0.34
N GLU A 270 -2.18 2.20 -0.72
CA GLU A 270 -1.87 1.34 -1.85
C GLU A 270 -1.03 0.13 -1.41
N SER A 271 -0.01 0.35 -0.59
CA SER A 271 0.82 -0.73 -0.05
C SER A 271 0.01 -1.74 0.77
N VAL A 272 -0.92 -1.27 1.61
CA VAL A 272 -1.79 -2.11 2.44
C VAL A 272 -2.76 -2.91 1.58
N LEU A 273 -3.48 -2.23 0.67
CA LEU A 273 -4.41 -2.89 -0.26
C LEU A 273 -3.69 -3.92 -1.13
N ARG A 274 -2.50 -3.61 -1.62
CA ARG A 274 -1.69 -4.53 -2.42
C ARG A 274 -1.27 -5.74 -1.61
N PHE A 275 -0.81 -5.55 -0.36
CA PHE A 275 -0.46 -6.65 0.52
C PHE A 275 -1.65 -7.58 0.77
N ILE A 276 -2.83 -7.01 1.04
CA ILE A 276 -4.09 -7.74 1.21
C ILE A 276 -4.42 -8.54 -0.04
N TYR A 277 -4.42 -7.88 -1.19
CA TYR A 277 -4.69 -8.51 -2.48
C TYR A 277 -3.78 -9.70 -2.71
N GLY A 278 -2.47 -9.54 -2.50
CA GLY A 278 -1.49 -10.61 -2.67
C GLY A 278 -1.70 -11.78 -1.71
N ARG A 279 -2.11 -11.51 -0.47
CA ARG A 279 -2.40 -12.55 0.54
C ARG A 279 -3.65 -13.35 0.19
N ILE A 280 -4.77 -12.67 -0.06
CA ILE A 280 -6.06 -13.30 -0.32
C ILE A 280 -6.04 -14.06 -1.65
N ASN A 281 -5.51 -13.42 -2.71
CA ASN A 281 -5.43 -14.03 -4.02
C ASN A 281 -4.17 -14.91 -4.20
N GLN A 282 -3.30 -15.05 -3.19
CA GLN A 282 -2.05 -15.83 -3.27
C GLN A 282 -1.18 -15.44 -4.48
N VAL A 283 -1.04 -14.13 -4.75
CA VAL A 283 -0.29 -13.58 -5.87
C VAL A 283 0.94 -12.86 -5.35
N ASN A 284 2.04 -12.92 -6.10
CA ASN A 284 3.21 -12.13 -5.76
C ASN A 284 2.97 -10.67 -6.16
N VAL A 285 3.05 -9.78 -5.18
CA VAL A 285 2.79 -8.35 -5.36
C VAL A 285 4.04 -7.47 -5.24
N THR A 286 5.23 -8.07 -5.23
CA THR A 286 6.49 -7.32 -5.17
C THR A 286 6.83 -6.72 -6.53
N ALA A 287 7.44 -5.54 -6.53
CA ALA A 287 8.02 -4.99 -7.75
C ALA A 287 9.14 -5.90 -8.28
N ARG A 288 9.14 -6.18 -9.58
CA ARG A 288 10.21 -6.91 -10.28
C ARG A 288 10.60 -6.14 -11.53
N LEU A 289 11.89 -6.08 -11.84
CA LEU A 289 12.41 -5.31 -12.98
C LEU A 289 11.93 -5.85 -14.35
N ASN A 290 11.59 -7.14 -14.41
CA ASN A 290 11.20 -7.85 -15.63
C ASN A 290 9.73 -8.31 -15.64
N LYS A 291 8.93 -7.95 -14.63
CA LYS A 291 7.50 -8.28 -14.57
C LYS A 291 6.69 -7.05 -14.19
N TYR A 292 5.43 -7.02 -14.60
CA TYR A 292 4.51 -6.01 -14.13
C TYR A 292 4.22 -6.21 -12.65
N TYR A 293 4.16 -5.12 -11.90
CA TYR A 293 3.78 -5.15 -10.50
C TYR A 293 2.30 -4.81 -10.37
N VAL A 294 1.65 -5.42 -9.38
CA VAL A 294 0.25 -5.15 -9.06
C VAL A 294 0.10 -3.69 -8.63
N ILE A 295 -0.65 -2.92 -9.40
CA ILE A 295 -0.95 -1.50 -9.13
C ILE A 295 -2.35 -1.35 -8.54
N MET A 296 -2.63 -0.20 -7.94
CA MET A 296 -3.96 0.12 -7.37
C MET A 296 -5.12 -0.30 -8.28
N ASP A 297 -5.05 -0.02 -9.58
CA ASP A 297 -6.11 -0.33 -10.55
C ASP A 297 -6.47 -1.82 -10.58
N SER A 298 -5.46 -2.68 -10.58
CA SER A 298 -5.63 -4.13 -10.64
C SER A 298 -6.25 -4.75 -9.39
N ILE A 299 -6.21 -4.03 -8.26
CA ILE A 299 -6.76 -4.51 -6.98
C ILE A 299 -8.29 -4.54 -7.01
N PHE A 300 -8.90 -3.62 -7.76
CA PHE A 300 -10.35 -3.45 -7.82
C PHE A 300 -11.04 -4.18 -8.97
N TYR A 301 -10.30 -4.92 -9.80
CA TYR A 301 -10.91 -5.78 -10.82
C TYR A 301 -11.60 -6.99 -10.20
N ASP A 302 -12.61 -7.51 -10.87
CA ASP A 302 -13.37 -8.70 -10.46
C ASP A 302 -12.59 -10.02 -10.68
N TYR A 303 -11.47 -9.97 -11.39
CA TYR A 303 -10.56 -11.10 -11.66
C TYR A 303 -9.11 -10.79 -11.27
N VAL A 304 -8.30 -11.84 -11.16
CA VAL A 304 -6.86 -11.74 -10.93
C VAL A 304 -6.12 -11.64 -12.26
N LEU A 305 -5.21 -10.67 -12.40
CA LEU A 305 -4.34 -10.58 -13.58
C LEU A 305 -3.23 -11.64 -13.49
N ASP A 306 -3.01 -12.39 -14.57
CA ASP A 306 -1.90 -13.34 -14.63
C ASP A 306 -0.56 -12.60 -14.78
N ASP A 307 0.49 -13.18 -14.17
CA ASP A 307 1.85 -12.62 -14.11
C ASP A 307 2.46 -12.30 -15.49
N ASP A 308 1.91 -12.87 -16.57
CA ASP A 308 2.42 -12.81 -17.95
C ASP A 308 1.62 -11.88 -18.89
N VAL A 309 0.59 -11.17 -18.40
CA VAL A 309 -0.22 -10.27 -19.25
C VAL A 309 0.39 -8.85 -19.29
N THR A 310 1.04 -8.51 -20.41
CA THR A 310 1.54 -7.16 -20.72
C THR A 310 0.42 -6.10 -20.79
N PRO A 311 0.52 -4.93 -20.10
CA PRO A 311 -0.44 -3.80 -20.13
C PRO A 311 -0.56 -3.07 -21.47
N LEU A 312 0.25 -3.42 -22.49
CA LEU A 312 0.03 -2.97 -23.87
C LEU A 312 -1.36 -3.38 -24.40
N VAL A 313 -1.96 -4.41 -23.81
CA VAL A 313 -3.34 -4.81 -24.10
C VAL A 313 -4.33 -3.83 -23.46
N ILE A 314 -4.16 -3.44 -22.19
CA ILE A 314 -5.13 -2.59 -21.46
C ILE A 314 -5.16 -1.14 -21.97
N GLY A 315 -4.01 -0.57 -22.35
CA GLY A 315 -3.96 0.79 -22.92
C GLY A 315 -4.70 0.95 -24.27
N LYS A 316 -4.90 -0.14 -25.02
CA LYS A 316 -5.70 -0.16 -26.25
C LYS A 316 -7.19 -0.45 -26.03
N ILE A 317 -7.58 -0.99 -24.86
CA ILE A 317 -8.98 -1.37 -24.56
C ILE A 317 -9.90 -0.14 -24.46
N ASN A 318 -9.37 1.03 -24.10
CA ASN A 318 -10.15 2.27 -24.07
C ASN A 318 -10.45 2.87 -25.47
N LYS A 319 -10.00 2.23 -26.57
CA LYS A 319 -10.39 2.59 -27.94
C LYS A 319 -10.90 1.36 -28.67
N SER A 320 -12.20 1.11 -28.50
CA SER A 320 -13.05 0.39 -29.45
C SER A 320 -12.43 -0.88 -30.06
N GLN A 321 -12.30 -1.96 -29.28
CA GLN A 321 -12.36 -3.35 -29.77
C GLN A 321 -12.22 -4.33 -28.59
N HIS A 322 -13.28 -5.11 -28.35
CA HIS A 322 -13.23 -6.31 -27.52
C HIS A 322 -12.18 -7.27 -28.11
N THR A 323 -10.96 -7.24 -27.57
CA THR A 323 -9.96 -8.28 -27.82
C THR A 323 -9.77 -9.02 -26.51
N GLN A 324 -10.11 -10.31 -26.50
CA GLN A 324 -10.06 -11.21 -25.36
C GLN A 324 -8.69 -11.13 -24.68
N ILE A 325 -8.61 -10.44 -23.54
CA ILE A 325 -7.64 -10.83 -22.52
C ILE A 325 -7.97 -12.30 -22.22
N LYS A 326 -6.96 -13.17 -22.11
CA LYS A 326 -7.16 -14.45 -21.41
C LYS A 326 -7.46 -14.07 -19.96
N GLU A 327 -8.73 -13.78 -19.68
CA GLU A 327 -9.27 -13.71 -18.34
C GLU A 327 -8.72 -14.94 -17.63
N THR A 328 -7.98 -14.75 -16.54
CA THR A 328 -7.78 -15.89 -15.67
C THR A 328 -9.19 -16.29 -15.22
N ASN A 329 -9.54 -17.57 -15.24
CA ASN A 329 -10.81 -18.04 -14.65
C ASN A 329 -10.85 -17.81 -13.13
N ARG A 330 -9.91 -17.05 -12.55
CA ARG A 330 -9.72 -16.86 -11.13
C ARG A 330 -10.29 -15.51 -10.70
N LYS A 331 -11.46 -15.59 -10.06
CA LYS A 331 -12.16 -14.45 -9.48
C LYS A 331 -11.34 -13.80 -8.38
N ASN A 332 -11.31 -12.47 -8.35
CA ASN A 332 -10.68 -11.70 -7.28
C ASN A 332 -11.44 -11.93 -5.96
N GLN A 333 -10.78 -12.62 -5.04
CA GLN A 333 -11.32 -13.03 -3.76
C GLN A 333 -11.57 -11.85 -2.83
N MET A 334 -10.94 -10.69 -3.06
CA MET A 334 -11.27 -9.48 -2.29
C MET A 334 -12.74 -9.09 -2.37
N MET A 335 -13.40 -9.35 -3.51
CA MET A 335 -14.82 -9.06 -3.71
C MET A 335 -15.73 -9.93 -2.85
N GLU A 336 -15.22 -11.07 -2.38
CA GLU A 336 -15.93 -12.03 -1.54
C GLU A 336 -15.56 -11.88 -0.07
N THR A 337 -14.32 -11.47 0.23
CA THR A 337 -13.82 -11.29 1.60
C THR A 337 -14.32 -10.02 2.28
N PHE A 338 -14.52 -8.94 1.53
CA PHE A 338 -14.86 -7.64 2.12
C PHE A 338 -16.29 -7.21 1.77
N PRO A 339 -16.98 -6.46 2.67
CA PRO A 339 -18.23 -5.81 2.32
C PRO A 339 -18.08 -4.96 1.06
N LEU A 340 -18.99 -5.17 0.09
CA LEU A 340 -18.96 -4.46 -1.19
C LEU A 340 -18.96 -2.93 -1.01
N SER A 341 -19.58 -2.41 0.05
CA SER A 341 -19.57 -0.97 0.37
C SER A 341 -18.15 -0.42 0.61
N ILE A 342 -17.26 -1.21 1.19
CA ILE A 342 -15.86 -0.83 1.46
C ILE A 342 -15.06 -0.87 0.16
N ILE A 343 -15.27 -1.91 -0.65
CA ILE A 343 -14.63 -2.03 -1.96
C ILE A 343 -15.06 -0.89 -2.88
N TYR A 344 -16.37 -0.60 -2.96
CA TYR A 344 -16.89 0.51 -3.77
C TYR A 344 -16.42 1.86 -3.26
N LEU A 345 -16.33 2.08 -1.94
CA LEU A 345 -15.75 3.31 -1.41
C LEU A 345 -14.28 3.47 -1.83
N GLY A 346 -13.49 2.41 -1.77
CA GLY A 346 -12.09 2.42 -2.23
C GLY A 346 -11.99 2.68 -3.74
N TYR A 347 -12.82 2.00 -4.53
CA TYR A 347 -12.91 2.19 -5.98
C TYR A 347 -13.28 3.63 -6.33
N ASP A 348 -14.33 4.18 -5.72
CA ASP A 348 -14.79 5.55 -5.96
C ASP A 348 -13.70 6.56 -5.60
N LEU A 349 -13.10 6.44 -4.41
CA LEU A 349 -12.09 7.39 -3.94
C LEU A 349 -10.81 7.38 -4.78
N PHE A 350 -10.34 6.19 -5.20
CA PHE A 350 -9.00 6.03 -5.78
C PHE A 350 -8.98 5.77 -7.29
N HIS A 351 -10.01 5.17 -7.88
CA HIS A 351 -9.93 4.65 -9.24
C HIS A 351 -11.02 5.15 -10.20
N ALA A 352 -12.29 5.25 -9.76
CA ALA A 352 -13.43 5.51 -10.64
C ALA A 352 -13.17 6.66 -11.61
N VAL A 353 -13.31 6.42 -12.92
CA VAL A 353 -12.94 7.36 -13.98
C VAL A 353 -13.67 8.70 -13.84
N ASP A 354 -14.98 8.64 -13.60
CA ASP A 354 -15.86 9.80 -13.33
C ASP A 354 -15.83 10.22 -11.85
N GLY A 355 -15.10 9.48 -11.03
CA GLY A 355 -14.94 9.72 -9.62
C GLY A 355 -13.83 10.72 -9.28
N PRO A 356 -13.60 10.91 -7.97
CA PRO A 356 -12.63 11.84 -7.45
C PRO A 356 -11.16 11.52 -7.81
N ARG A 357 -10.79 10.25 -8.00
CA ARG A 357 -9.42 9.79 -8.35
C ARG A 357 -8.33 10.51 -7.55
N ILE A 358 -8.52 10.56 -6.22
CA ILE A 358 -7.76 11.45 -5.33
C ILE A 358 -6.26 11.19 -5.42
N ARG A 359 -5.87 9.91 -5.52
CA ARG A 359 -4.49 9.48 -5.68
C ARG A 359 -3.85 10.09 -6.92
N ASP A 360 -4.48 9.95 -8.08
CA ASP A 360 -3.93 10.44 -9.34
C ASP A 360 -3.90 11.97 -9.37
N ARG A 361 -5.00 12.63 -8.98
CA ARG A 361 -5.09 14.09 -8.97
C ARG A 361 -4.06 14.75 -8.05
N ILE A 362 -3.74 14.14 -6.90
CA ILE A 362 -2.68 14.63 -6.02
C ILE A 362 -1.29 14.29 -6.60
N SER A 363 -1.10 13.09 -7.15
CA SER A 363 0.18 12.70 -7.77
C SER A 363 0.55 13.54 -8.99
N HIS A 364 -0.44 14.01 -9.75
CA HIS A 364 -0.25 14.90 -10.91
C HIS A 364 -0.27 16.39 -10.52
N ALA A 365 -0.46 16.69 -9.23
CA ALA A 365 -0.66 18.03 -8.68
C ALA A 365 -1.78 18.84 -9.37
N GLU A 366 -2.81 18.16 -9.88
CA GLU A 366 -4.02 18.78 -10.47
C GLU A 366 -4.90 19.44 -9.39
N VAL A 367 -4.77 18.97 -8.15
CA VAL A 367 -5.37 19.57 -6.96
C VAL A 367 -4.25 20.13 -6.09
N PHE A 368 -4.11 21.46 -6.10
CA PHE A 368 -3.22 22.12 -5.14
C PHE A 368 -3.85 22.08 -3.78
N VAL A 369 -3.38 21.17 -2.94
CA VAL A 369 -3.73 21.13 -1.52
C VAL A 369 -3.14 22.40 -0.86
N LYS A 370 -3.89 23.49 -0.83
CA LYS A 370 -3.57 24.70 -0.06
C LYS A 370 -4.20 24.52 1.32
N ASP A 371 -3.40 24.46 2.38
CA ASP A 371 -3.87 24.14 3.75
C ASP A 371 -5.09 24.97 4.20
N GLU A 372 -5.27 26.16 3.64
CA GLU A 372 -6.33 27.11 4.01
C GLU A 372 -7.71 26.82 3.38
N ASN A 373 -7.81 25.98 2.33
CA ASN A 373 -9.05 25.83 1.54
C ASN A 373 -9.71 24.43 1.58
N PHE A 374 -9.11 23.45 2.26
CA PHE A 374 -9.58 22.06 2.18
C PHE A 374 -10.09 21.55 3.53
N SER A 375 -11.33 21.93 3.86
CA SER A 375 -12.05 21.41 5.03
C SER A 375 -12.26 19.88 4.99
N TRP A 376 -12.12 19.25 3.83
CA TRP A 376 -12.28 17.80 3.67
C TRP A 376 -11.00 16.99 3.96
N LEU A 377 -9.81 17.61 3.99
CA LEU A 377 -8.54 16.88 4.20
C LEU A 377 -8.55 16.04 5.49
N PRO A 378 -8.97 16.58 6.65
CA PRO A 378 -9.06 15.77 7.87
C PRO A 378 -10.01 14.59 7.71
N ALA A 379 -11.19 14.81 7.10
CA ALA A 379 -12.17 13.75 6.89
C ALA A 379 -11.67 12.66 5.93
N LEU A 380 -10.93 13.01 4.87
CA LEU A 380 -10.32 12.03 3.98
C LEU A 380 -9.24 11.22 4.70
N VAL A 381 -8.42 11.88 5.50
CA VAL A 381 -7.41 11.24 6.34
C VAL A 381 -8.08 10.23 7.28
N ASP A 382 -9.14 10.63 7.97
CA ASP A 382 -9.89 9.76 8.88
C ASP A 382 -10.51 8.57 8.14
N ILE A 383 -11.17 8.80 7.01
CA ILE A 383 -11.79 7.72 6.21
C ILE A 383 -10.74 6.74 5.70
N SER A 384 -9.60 7.24 5.23
CA SER A 384 -8.48 6.43 4.79
C SER A 384 -7.91 5.59 5.93
N CYS A 385 -7.78 6.18 7.12
CA CYS A 385 -7.36 5.47 8.33
C CYS A 385 -8.38 4.41 8.74
N ASN A 386 -9.67 4.72 8.67
CA ASN A 386 -10.76 3.79 8.95
C ASN A 386 -10.82 2.64 7.95
N LEU A 387 -10.61 2.92 6.67
CA LEU A 387 -10.50 1.91 5.62
C LEU A 387 -9.38 0.93 5.95
N CYS A 388 -8.18 1.43 6.26
CA CYS A 388 -7.05 0.60 6.68
C CYS A 388 -7.35 -0.19 7.97
N PHE A 389 -8.04 0.41 8.95
CA PHE A 389 -8.42 -0.25 10.19
C PHE A 389 -9.44 -1.38 9.99
N VAL A 390 -10.46 -1.16 9.17
CA VAL A 390 -11.48 -2.19 8.87
C VAL A 390 -10.87 -3.33 8.06
N LEU A 391 -10.06 -2.99 7.05
CA LEU A 391 -9.29 -3.98 6.29
C LEU A 391 -8.37 -4.80 7.20
N PHE A 392 -7.78 -4.17 8.22
CA PHE A 392 -6.99 -4.84 9.25
C PHE A 392 -7.82 -5.81 10.11
N LEU A 393 -9.00 -5.39 10.61
CA LEU A 393 -9.86 -6.27 11.40
C LEU A 393 -10.24 -7.52 10.62
N SER A 394 -10.53 -7.39 9.32
CA SER A 394 -10.83 -8.52 8.44
C SER A 394 -9.63 -9.47 8.28
N ILE A 395 -8.39 -8.97 8.12
CA ILE A 395 -7.19 -9.83 8.08
C ILE A 395 -6.95 -10.50 9.44
N MET A 396 -7.20 -9.84 10.56
CA MET A 396 -7.04 -10.46 11.88
C MET A 396 -8.13 -11.50 12.16
N MET A 397 -9.33 -11.30 11.63
CA MET A 397 -10.39 -12.30 11.62
C MET A 397 -10.01 -13.49 10.73
N GLU A 398 -9.23 -13.28 9.66
CA GLU A 398 -8.55 -14.31 8.88
C GLU A 398 -7.35 -14.93 9.62
N ILE A 399 -6.50 -14.20 10.33
CA ILE A 399 -5.41 -14.80 11.12
C ILE A 399 -5.96 -15.64 12.29
N ASN A 400 -7.18 -15.34 12.74
CA ASN A 400 -7.93 -16.14 13.71
C ASN A 400 -8.98 -17.09 13.08
N GLY A 401 -9.07 -17.18 11.73
CA GLY A 401 -10.18 -17.85 11.03
C GLY A 401 -9.85 -18.55 9.69
N THR A 402 -8.83 -18.09 8.97
CA THR A 402 -8.16 -18.76 7.84
C THR A 402 -6.78 -19.28 8.27
N LEU A 403 -6.84 -20.37 9.02
CA LEU A 403 -6.30 -21.63 8.52
C LEU A 403 -5.05 -21.53 7.65
N ASP A 404 -3.88 -21.69 8.26
CA ASP A 404 -2.79 -22.38 7.58
C ASP A 404 -3.37 -23.69 7.02
N ASN A 405 -3.40 -23.86 5.69
CA ASN A 405 -3.75 -25.13 5.04
C ASN A 405 -2.91 -26.32 5.56
N LYS A 406 -1.84 -26.07 6.32
CA LYS A 406 -1.03 -27.08 7.00
C LYS A 406 -1.78 -27.89 8.06
N ASN A 407 -2.89 -27.37 8.59
CA ASN A 407 -3.65 -27.99 9.67
C ASN A 407 -5.04 -28.48 9.24
N ILE A 408 -5.31 -28.55 7.93
CA ILE A 408 -6.52 -29.15 7.39
C ILE A 408 -6.20 -30.55 6.88
N PHE A 409 -6.92 -31.53 7.38
CA PHE A 409 -6.77 -32.94 7.01
C PHE A 409 -8.07 -33.44 6.38
N ASN A 410 -7.99 -34.44 5.50
CA ASN A 410 -9.19 -35.18 5.14
C ASN A 410 -9.62 -36.01 6.35
N PHE A 411 -10.93 -36.21 6.50
CA PHE A 411 -11.47 -36.97 7.63
C PHE A 411 -10.88 -38.39 7.69
N ASP A 412 -10.73 -39.04 6.53
CA ASP A 412 -10.22 -40.41 6.41
C ASP A 412 -8.73 -40.54 6.81
N ASP A 413 -7.98 -39.44 6.78
CA ASP A 413 -6.56 -39.40 7.13
C ASP A 413 -6.32 -39.23 8.66
N LEU A 414 -7.38 -38.96 9.44
CA LEU A 414 -7.28 -38.79 10.89
C LEU A 414 -7.17 -40.13 11.62
N GLU A 415 -6.62 -40.12 12.83
CA GLU A 415 -6.63 -41.28 13.73
C GLU A 415 -8.07 -41.73 14.04
N SER A 416 -8.29 -43.04 14.19
CA SER A 416 -9.63 -43.61 14.41
C SER A 416 -10.34 -43.04 15.65
N SER A 417 -9.58 -42.72 16.70
CA SER A 417 -10.08 -42.05 17.91
C SER A 417 -10.57 -40.63 17.65
N THR A 418 -9.91 -39.89 16.75
CA THR A 418 -10.34 -38.54 16.34
C THR A 418 -11.58 -38.63 15.44
N GLN A 419 -11.61 -39.59 14.51
CA GLN A 419 -12.77 -39.83 13.65
C GLN A 419 -14.03 -40.11 14.48
N GLU A 420 -13.92 -40.97 15.50
CA GLU A 420 -15.00 -41.24 16.46
C GLU A 420 -15.55 -39.95 17.10
N LEU A 421 -14.65 -39.07 17.56
CA LEU A 421 -15.04 -37.83 18.23
C LEU A 421 -15.81 -36.89 17.27
N VAL A 422 -15.35 -36.76 16.03
CA VAL A 422 -16.01 -35.96 14.99
C VAL A 422 -17.39 -36.54 14.64
N LEU A 423 -17.51 -37.85 14.48
CA LEU A 423 -18.80 -38.51 14.22
C LEU A 423 -19.79 -38.30 15.37
N LYS A 424 -19.33 -38.39 16.62
CA LYS A 424 -20.16 -38.10 17.80
C LYS A 424 -20.65 -36.65 17.83
N ALA A 425 -19.82 -35.69 17.39
CA ALA A 425 -20.24 -34.29 17.27
C ALA A 425 -21.28 -34.09 16.15
N ILE A 426 -21.15 -34.81 15.02
CA ILE A 426 -22.15 -34.82 13.95
C ILE A 426 -23.51 -35.35 14.47
N GLU A 427 -23.50 -36.46 15.20
CA GLU A 427 -24.70 -37.02 15.83
C GLU A 427 -25.34 -36.03 16.80
N ALA A 428 -24.52 -35.41 17.67
CA ALA A 428 -24.98 -34.47 18.68
C ALA A 428 -25.68 -33.24 18.09
N ARG A 429 -25.20 -32.76 16.94
CA ARG A 429 -25.78 -31.60 16.24
C ARG A 429 -27.25 -31.79 15.91
N ASN A 430 -27.70 -33.02 15.62
CA ASN A 430 -29.09 -33.30 15.27
C ASN A 430 -30.09 -33.02 16.41
N PHE A 431 -29.58 -32.85 17.65
CA PHE A 431 -30.38 -32.52 18.83
C PHE A 431 -30.44 -31.01 19.14
N ALA A 432 -29.79 -30.17 18.33
CA ALA A 432 -29.74 -28.73 18.55
C ALA A 432 -31.14 -28.10 18.64
N TYR A 433 -31.37 -27.34 19.70
CA TYR A 433 -32.56 -26.49 19.83
C TYR A 433 -32.19 -25.07 19.40
N CYS A 434 -32.38 -24.76 18.12
CA CYS A 434 -32.01 -23.48 17.54
C CYS A 434 -33.11 -22.85 16.65
N PRO A 435 -34.32 -22.62 17.18
CA PRO A 435 -35.43 -22.09 16.37
C PRO A 435 -35.23 -20.63 15.95
N TYR A 436 -34.35 -19.87 16.61
CA TYR A 436 -34.15 -18.45 16.34
C TYR A 436 -33.07 -18.23 15.29
N SER A 437 -31.87 -18.81 15.45
CA SER A 437 -30.79 -18.67 14.46
C SER A 437 -30.89 -19.65 13.29
N LYS A 438 -31.56 -20.80 13.50
CA LYS A 438 -31.54 -21.96 12.59
C LYS A 438 -30.12 -22.49 12.33
N PHE A 439 -29.18 -22.20 13.23
CA PHE A 439 -27.78 -22.60 13.13
C PHE A 439 -27.46 -23.73 14.10
N ALA A 440 -27.52 -24.97 13.61
CA ALA A 440 -27.31 -26.16 14.43
C ALA A 440 -25.80 -26.45 14.62
N VAL A 441 -25.37 -26.61 15.87
CA VAL A 441 -24.00 -26.94 16.27
C VAL A 441 -24.01 -28.13 17.22
N GLY A 442 -23.11 -29.08 16.98
CA GLY A 442 -22.84 -30.23 17.84
C GLY A 442 -21.38 -30.24 18.30
N ALA A 443 -21.14 -30.78 19.48
CA ALA A 443 -19.83 -30.94 20.06
C ALA A 443 -19.68 -32.30 20.75
N ALA A 444 -18.46 -32.83 20.75
CA ALA A 444 -18.08 -34.04 21.48
C ALA A 444 -16.75 -33.81 22.20
N LEU A 445 -16.73 -34.01 23.51
CA LEU A 445 -15.63 -33.70 24.42
C LEU A 445 -15.08 -34.99 25.03
N ARG A 446 -13.77 -35.23 24.94
CA ARG A 446 -13.10 -36.42 25.47
C ARG A 446 -12.44 -36.11 26.82
N ALA A 447 -12.78 -36.87 27.85
CA ALA A 447 -12.14 -36.83 29.15
C ALA A 447 -10.75 -37.49 29.12
N THR A 448 -9.90 -37.16 30.09
CA THR A 448 -8.58 -37.82 30.26
C THR A 448 -8.67 -39.32 30.51
N THR A 449 -9.81 -39.79 30.99
CA THR A 449 -10.15 -41.20 31.21
C THR A 449 -10.63 -41.91 29.94
N GLY A 450 -10.94 -41.16 28.88
CA GLY A 450 -11.32 -41.67 27.55
C GLY A 450 -12.79 -41.50 27.19
N GLU A 451 -13.68 -41.28 28.16
CA GLU A 451 -15.13 -41.10 27.96
C GLU A 451 -15.44 -39.86 27.11
N ILE A 452 -16.47 -39.99 26.26
CA ILE A 452 -16.92 -38.93 25.35
C ILE A 452 -18.26 -38.39 25.80
N PHE A 453 -18.33 -37.07 25.97
CA PHE A 453 -19.54 -36.33 26.32
C PHE A 453 -19.97 -35.47 25.15
N THR A 454 -21.21 -35.64 24.70
CA THR A 454 -21.78 -34.87 23.60
C THR A 454 -22.63 -33.71 24.07
N GLY A 455 -22.74 -32.68 23.24
CA GLY A 455 -23.58 -31.52 23.47
C GLY A 455 -24.04 -30.86 22.16
N CYS A 456 -25.12 -30.09 22.25
CA CYS A 456 -25.62 -29.27 21.15
C CYS A 456 -25.97 -27.87 21.66
N ASN A 457 -26.12 -26.91 20.74
CA ASN A 457 -26.56 -25.57 21.13
C ASN A 457 -28.04 -25.55 21.50
N ILE A 458 -28.36 -24.77 22.54
CA ILE A 458 -29.71 -24.62 23.10
C ILE A 458 -29.98 -23.12 23.21
N GLU A 459 -30.85 -22.64 22.34
CA GLU A 459 -31.25 -21.24 22.30
C GLU A 459 -32.42 -20.93 23.25
N ASN A 460 -32.61 -19.65 23.52
CA ASN A 460 -33.69 -19.15 24.36
C ASN A 460 -34.24 -17.83 23.80
N GLY A 461 -35.53 -17.57 24.04
CA GLY A 461 -36.20 -16.34 23.60
C GLY A 461 -35.61 -15.08 24.21
N ALA A 462 -35.05 -15.18 25.42
CA ALA A 462 -34.04 -14.25 25.89
C ALA A 462 -32.69 -14.78 25.40
N HIS A 463 -32.02 -14.06 24.49
CA HIS A 463 -30.82 -14.62 23.85
C HIS A 463 -29.64 -14.86 24.82
N SER A 464 -29.49 -14.03 25.86
CA SER A 464 -28.37 -14.10 26.82
C SER A 464 -28.16 -15.47 27.48
N PRO A 465 -29.19 -16.19 27.98
CA PRO A 465 -29.04 -17.53 28.55
C PRO A 465 -28.77 -18.66 27.55
N SER A 466 -28.60 -18.38 26.25
CA SER A 466 -28.33 -19.45 25.26
C SER A 466 -27.00 -20.16 25.54
N LEU A 467 -26.99 -21.48 25.35
CA LEU A 467 -25.82 -22.33 25.53
C LEU A 467 -25.28 -22.81 24.19
N CYS A 468 -23.97 -22.77 24.05
CA CYS A 468 -23.27 -23.32 22.89
C CYS A 468 -23.02 -24.82 23.09
N ALA A 469 -22.85 -25.57 22.01
CA ALA A 469 -22.68 -27.02 22.04
C ALA A 469 -21.52 -27.49 22.94
N GLU A 470 -20.40 -26.77 22.90
CA GLU A 470 -19.20 -27.04 23.68
C GLU A 470 -19.47 -26.89 25.17
N ARG A 471 -20.19 -25.82 25.57
CA ARG A 471 -20.57 -25.59 26.97
C ARG A 471 -21.60 -26.61 27.44
N THR A 472 -22.51 -27.06 26.57
CA THR A 472 -23.44 -28.16 26.88
C THR A 472 -22.68 -29.46 27.15
N ALA A 473 -21.69 -29.80 26.31
CA ALA A 473 -20.86 -30.99 26.49
C ALA A 473 -20.04 -30.94 27.80
N ILE A 474 -19.44 -29.78 28.11
CA ILE A 474 -18.73 -29.56 29.38
C ILE A 474 -19.67 -29.68 30.57
N ALA A 475 -20.83 -29.01 30.54
CA ALA A 475 -21.79 -29.04 31.63
C ALA A 475 -22.23 -30.48 31.95
N LYS A 476 -22.50 -31.28 30.90
CA LYS A 476 -22.82 -32.70 31.03
C LYS A 476 -21.67 -33.46 31.71
N ALA A 477 -20.46 -33.37 31.17
CA ALA A 477 -19.30 -34.07 31.71
C ALA A 477 -19.00 -33.70 33.18
N VAL A 478 -19.05 -32.41 33.51
CA VAL A 478 -18.81 -31.90 34.87
C VAL A 478 -19.90 -32.38 35.84
N SER A 479 -21.16 -32.42 35.39
CA SER A 479 -22.26 -32.94 36.22
C SER A 479 -22.13 -34.44 36.49
N GLU A 480 -21.44 -35.17 35.62
CA GLU A 480 -21.15 -36.61 35.75
C GLU A 480 -19.80 -36.88 36.46
N GLY A 481 -19.13 -35.85 36.97
CA GLY A 481 -17.92 -35.98 37.80
C GLY A 481 -16.59 -35.79 37.07
N PHE A 482 -16.60 -35.55 35.76
CA PHE A 482 -15.39 -35.39 34.95
C PHE A 482 -14.98 -33.92 34.87
N ARG A 483 -13.72 -33.59 35.20
CA ARG A 483 -13.22 -32.20 35.27
C ARG A 483 -11.90 -31.97 34.52
N SER A 484 -11.49 -32.92 33.69
CA SER A 484 -10.23 -32.86 32.95
C SER A 484 -10.40 -33.48 31.57
N PHE A 485 -10.04 -32.73 30.53
CA PHE A 485 -10.34 -33.10 29.14
C PHE A 485 -9.13 -32.91 28.23
N THR A 486 -9.04 -33.74 27.19
CA THR A 486 -7.89 -33.78 26.27
C THR A 486 -8.21 -33.22 24.89
N GLU A 487 -9.44 -33.42 24.41
CA GLU A 487 -9.82 -33.13 23.04
C GLU A 487 -11.30 -32.76 22.92
N ILE A 488 -11.64 -31.92 21.94
CA ILE A 488 -13.03 -31.62 21.56
C ILE A 488 -13.19 -31.56 20.04
N ALA A 489 -14.28 -32.13 19.52
CA ALA A 489 -14.74 -31.91 18.15
C ALA A 489 -15.96 -30.98 18.13
N VAL A 490 -16.03 -30.08 17.15
CA VAL A 490 -17.14 -29.13 16.95
C VAL A 490 -17.57 -29.16 15.48
N VAL A 491 -18.88 -29.31 15.27
CA VAL A 491 -19.50 -29.46 13.95
C VAL A 491 -20.69 -28.52 13.85
N ALA A 492 -20.73 -27.69 12.82
CA ALA A 492 -21.88 -26.81 12.55
C ALA A 492 -22.51 -27.14 11.19
N TYR A 493 -23.74 -26.67 10.95
CA TYR A 493 -24.40 -26.74 9.65
C TYR A 493 -23.95 -25.58 8.73
N GLN A 494 -22.67 -25.56 8.33
CA GLN A 494 -22.08 -24.54 7.45
C GLN A 494 -21.04 -25.16 6.52
N GLU A 495 -21.23 -25.04 5.20
CA GLU A 495 -20.35 -25.70 4.22
C GLU A 495 -19.15 -24.85 3.79
N GLU A 496 -19.29 -23.52 3.80
CA GLU A 496 -18.28 -22.61 3.23
C GLU A 496 -17.06 -22.41 4.15
N SER A 497 -17.25 -22.47 5.47
CA SER A 497 -16.18 -22.21 6.45
C SER A 497 -16.31 -23.08 7.70
N PHE A 498 -15.21 -23.20 8.45
CA PHE A 498 -15.19 -23.89 9.74
C PHE A 498 -15.75 -22.99 10.85
N THR A 499 -16.41 -23.59 11.84
CA THR A 499 -17.04 -22.85 12.95
C THR A 499 -16.22 -23.03 14.24
N PRO A 500 -15.29 -22.12 14.56
CA PRO A 500 -14.51 -22.22 15.78
C PRO A 500 -15.35 -21.90 17.03
N PRO A 501 -14.98 -22.43 18.21
CA PRO A 501 -15.61 -22.06 19.47
C PRO A 501 -15.65 -20.56 19.68
N CYS A 502 -16.76 -20.05 20.23
CA CYS A 502 -16.88 -18.63 20.57
C CYS A 502 -15.97 -18.26 21.75
N GLY A 503 -15.75 -16.96 22.00
CA GLY A 503 -14.85 -16.50 23.07
C GLY A 503 -15.20 -17.06 24.45
N VAL A 504 -16.49 -17.19 24.76
CA VAL A 504 -16.96 -17.77 26.03
C VAL A 504 -16.58 -19.26 26.12
N CYS A 505 -16.83 -20.04 25.06
CA CYS A 505 -16.46 -21.45 25.01
C CYS A 505 -14.95 -21.64 25.12
N ARG A 506 -14.13 -20.81 24.45
CA ARG A 506 -12.67 -20.87 24.55
C ARG A 506 -12.20 -20.70 26.00
N GLN A 507 -12.73 -19.71 26.71
CA GLN A 507 -12.38 -19.49 28.11
C GLN A 507 -12.84 -20.66 28.99
N THR A 508 -14.07 -21.17 28.80
CA THR A 508 -14.59 -22.33 29.54
C THR A 508 -13.77 -23.59 29.29
N LEU A 509 -13.41 -23.89 28.04
CA LEU A 509 -12.54 -25.03 27.69
C LEU A 509 -11.19 -24.92 28.38
N SER A 510 -10.61 -23.71 28.41
CA SER A 510 -9.31 -23.48 29.04
C SER A 510 -9.28 -23.72 30.55
N GLU A 511 -10.43 -23.61 31.23
CA GLU A 511 -10.57 -23.90 32.67
C GLU A 511 -10.34 -25.38 32.98
N PHE A 512 -10.79 -26.26 32.08
CA PHE A 512 -10.76 -27.72 32.28
C PHE A 512 -9.71 -28.44 31.43
N ALA A 513 -8.82 -27.67 30.77
CA ALA A 513 -7.72 -28.16 29.95
C ALA A 513 -6.42 -28.23 30.77
N PRO A 514 -6.00 -29.42 31.28
CA PRO A 514 -4.76 -29.55 32.06
C PRO A 514 -3.52 -29.27 31.21
N THR A 515 -3.60 -29.55 29.91
CA THR A 515 -2.60 -29.23 28.89
C THR A 515 -3.30 -28.54 27.72
N ASP A 516 -2.56 -28.20 26.66
CA ASP A 516 -3.18 -27.60 25.48
C ASP A 516 -4.12 -28.61 24.79
N MET A 517 -5.42 -28.44 25.03
CA MET A 517 -6.48 -29.31 24.51
C MET A 517 -6.62 -29.14 22.99
N LYS A 518 -6.64 -30.25 22.25
CA LYS A 518 -6.86 -30.22 20.80
C LYS A 518 -8.32 -29.91 20.47
N VAL A 519 -8.52 -29.14 19.40
CA VAL A 519 -9.82 -28.73 18.89
C VAL A 519 -9.93 -29.14 17.42
N TYR A 520 -10.93 -29.95 17.11
CA TYR A 520 -11.23 -30.44 15.76
C TYR A 520 -12.49 -29.74 15.24
N LEU A 521 -12.36 -28.96 14.17
CA LEU A 521 -13.51 -28.31 13.53
C LEU A 521 -13.84 -29.05 12.25
N ALA A 522 -15.05 -29.57 12.13
CA ALA A 522 -15.47 -30.37 10.99
C ALA A 522 -16.71 -29.78 10.31
N LYS A 523 -16.85 -30.10 9.02
CA LYS A 523 -17.96 -29.70 8.15
C LYS A 523 -19.19 -30.61 8.34
N PRO A 524 -20.37 -30.23 7.80
CA PRO A 524 -21.61 -30.99 8.00
C PRO A 524 -21.60 -32.44 7.56
N SER A 525 -20.89 -32.71 6.46
CA SER A 525 -20.48 -34.03 6.03
C SER A 525 -18.96 -34.09 6.20
N PRO A 526 -18.40 -35.11 6.88
CA PRO A 526 -16.99 -35.13 7.21
C PRO A 526 -16.16 -35.36 5.94
N GLY A 527 -15.74 -34.28 5.29
CA GLY A 527 -14.77 -34.31 4.20
C GLY A 527 -13.43 -33.73 4.61
N ARG A 528 -13.45 -32.57 5.29
CA ARG A 528 -12.25 -31.86 5.77
C ARG A 528 -12.41 -31.48 7.23
N VAL A 529 -11.31 -31.56 7.98
CA VAL A 529 -11.23 -31.24 9.41
C VAL A 529 -10.05 -30.31 9.66
N LEU A 530 -10.31 -29.19 10.32
CA LEU A 530 -9.28 -28.30 10.85
C LEU A 530 -8.85 -28.79 12.24
N VAL A 531 -7.54 -28.97 12.43
CA VAL A 531 -6.93 -29.31 13.72
C VAL A 531 -6.25 -28.08 14.32
N THR A 532 -6.69 -27.64 15.50
CA THR A 532 -6.06 -26.54 16.26
C THR A 532 -6.07 -26.89 17.75
N SER A 533 -5.84 -25.92 18.62
CA SER A 533 -5.84 -26.11 20.07
C SER A 533 -6.45 -24.92 20.81
N VAL A 534 -6.81 -25.13 22.08
CA VAL A 534 -7.38 -24.07 22.91
C VAL A 534 -6.39 -22.91 23.08
N PHE A 535 -5.07 -23.18 23.22
CA PHE A 535 -4.09 -22.10 23.40
C PHE A 535 -3.84 -21.32 22.12
N GLN A 536 -3.93 -21.96 20.95
CA GLN A 536 -3.90 -21.25 19.66
C GLN A 536 -5.14 -20.37 19.48
N LEU A 537 -6.32 -20.86 19.88
CA LEU A 537 -7.57 -20.11 19.77
C LEU A 537 -7.73 -19.00 20.83
N LEU A 538 -7.01 -19.09 21.96
CA LEU A 538 -7.07 -18.12 23.06
C LEU A 538 -5.66 -17.73 23.53
N PRO A 539 -4.90 -16.97 22.71
CA PRO A 539 -3.57 -16.54 23.08
C PRO A 539 -3.62 -15.60 24.29
N TYR A 540 -2.61 -15.67 25.15
CA TYR A 540 -2.51 -14.87 26.38
C TYR A 540 -3.70 -15.01 27.35
N ARG A 541 -4.34 -16.18 27.36
CA ARG A 541 -5.53 -16.46 28.16
C ARG A 541 -5.44 -15.96 29.60
N PHE A 542 -6.58 -15.52 30.11
CA PHE A 542 -6.73 -15.26 31.53
C PHE A 542 -6.62 -16.58 32.29
N ASN A 543 -5.66 -16.65 33.22
CA ASN A 543 -5.47 -17.79 34.12
C ASN A 543 -5.90 -17.35 35.52
N PRO A 544 -6.94 -17.97 36.13
CA PRO A 544 -7.36 -17.67 37.50
C PRO A 544 -6.26 -17.81 38.55
N GLU A 545 -5.19 -18.56 38.30
CA GLU A 545 -4.03 -18.59 39.19
C GLU A 545 -3.33 -17.22 39.33
N LYS A 546 -3.49 -16.32 38.35
CA LYS A 546 -3.04 -14.93 38.45
C LYS A 546 -3.86 -14.09 39.44
N LEU A 547 -4.99 -14.61 39.95
CA LEU A 547 -5.77 -13.99 41.01
C LEU A 547 -5.31 -14.39 42.41
N LYS A 548 -4.44 -15.41 42.55
CA LYS A 548 -3.81 -15.73 43.83
C LYS A 548 -2.83 -14.59 44.14
N LYS A 549 -3.20 -13.76 45.11
CA LYS A 549 -2.36 -12.69 45.66
C LYS A 549 -1.12 -13.26 46.35
#